data_AF-A0A2E1FQI0-F1
#
_entry.id   AF-A0A2E1FQI0-F1
#
_cell.length_a   1.000
_cell.length_b   1.000
_cell.length_c   1.000
_cell.angle_alpha   90.00
_cell.angle_beta   90.00
_cell.angle_gamma   90.00
#
_symmetry.space_group_name_H-M   'P 1'
#
loop_
_entity.id
_entity.type
_entity.pdbx_description
1 polymer ?
#
loop_
_entity_poly.entity_id
_entity_poly.type
_entity_poly.pdbx_seq_one_letter_code
_entity_poly.pdbx_strand_id
1 'polypeptide(L)'
;MYIYFFDTLGMSHLIAPEYNREFGLIENIQLIIILAIIFVSFKKLTKAKTKSIKLVFALILVGSILIFLEEIDYGLHYYDYFIGKSNEQISIEFSHKNSIRNIHNQGNLLHYIKLLAYISLGLIVVIPIVLKRLNYRNKYLNYIVPQHYFIYTIMSMTFINRAALYIDEFLKNNDINSLNSNVSEFEEVFIYYIVFLYILEKSSLLLTFDRFEIMKKNTATNKD
;
A
#
# COMPACT_ATOMS: atom_id res chain seq x y z
N MET A 1 15.76 2.57 0.89
CA MET A 1 15.99 2.76 -0.56
C MET A 1 17.45 3.11 -0.87
N TYR A 2 18.00 4.26 -0.49
CA TYR A 2 19.42 4.59 -0.78
C TYR A 2 20.45 3.60 -0.20
N ILE A 3 20.27 3.15 1.05
CA ILE A 3 21.13 2.12 1.68
C ILE A 3 21.17 0.82 0.86
N TYR A 4 20.06 0.50 0.20
CA TYR A 4 19.93 -0.65 -0.68
C TYR A 4 20.66 -0.42 -2.00
N PHE A 5 20.48 0.74 -2.65
CA PHE A 5 21.13 1.07 -3.93
C PHE A 5 22.66 1.16 -3.86
N PHE A 6 23.19 1.57 -2.71
CA PHE A 6 24.64 1.65 -2.50
C PHE A 6 25.23 0.43 -1.77
N ASP A 7 24.42 -0.61 -1.57
CA ASP A 7 24.75 -1.82 -0.80
C ASP A 7 25.60 -1.54 0.44
N THR A 8 25.20 -0.53 1.21
CA THR A 8 26.02 -0.08 2.32
C THR A 8 26.05 -1.18 3.38
N LEU A 9 27.24 -1.75 3.63
CA LEU A 9 27.46 -2.87 4.57
C LEU A 9 26.80 -4.20 4.16
N GLY A 10 26.55 -4.44 2.87
CA GLY A 10 25.88 -5.68 2.43
C GLY A 10 24.38 -5.72 2.75
N MET A 11 23.79 -4.57 3.11
CA MET A 11 22.37 -4.45 3.48
C MET A 11 21.44 -4.82 2.32
N SER A 12 21.91 -4.79 1.07
CA SER A 12 21.07 -5.18 -0.07
C SER A 12 20.59 -6.63 0.07
N HIS A 13 21.44 -7.53 0.54
CA HIS A 13 21.12 -8.95 0.74
C HIS A 13 20.13 -9.21 1.87
N LEU A 14 20.02 -8.30 2.85
CA LEU A 14 19.00 -8.39 3.90
C LEU A 14 17.66 -7.80 3.43
N ILE A 15 17.74 -6.72 2.66
CA ILE A 15 16.58 -5.97 2.19
C ILE A 15 15.84 -6.74 1.09
N ALA A 16 16.57 -7.27 0.11
CA ALA A 16 16.06 -8.12 -0.96
C ALA A 16 17.10 -9.22 -1.28
N PRO A 17 17.06 -10.36 -0.56
CA PRO A 17 17.99 -11.46 -0.74
C PRO A 17 17.93 -12.03 -2.16
N GLU A 18 19.11 -12.30 -2.73
CA GLU A 18 19.24 -12.88 -4.07
C GLU A 18 18.65 -14.29 -4.14
N TYR A 19 18.79 -15.09 -3.06
CA TYR A 19 18.34 -16.48 -3.03
C TYR A 19 16.82 -16.62 -3.04
N ASN A 20 16.08 -15.78 -2.32
CA ASN A 20 14.63 -15.75 -2.40
C ASN A 20 14.15 -14.43 -1.80
N ARG A 21 13.41 -13.69 -2.61
CA ARG A 21 12.93 -12.35 -2.27
C ARG A 21 11.96 -12.35 -1.08
N GLU A 22 11.23 -13.43 -0.87
CA GLU A 22 10.27 -13.61 0.25
C GLU A 22 10.92 -13.54 1.63
N PHE A 23 12.23 -13.83 1.74
CA PHE A 23 12.98 -13.65 2.98
C PHE A 23 13.36 -12.19 3.25
N GLY A 24 13.17 -11.31 2.27
CA GLY A 24 13.60 -9.93 2.34
C GLY A 24 12.81 -9.10 3.33
N LEU A 25 13.49 -8.10 3.92
CA LEU A 25 12.82 -7.13 4.78
C LEU A 25 11.71 -6.37 4.05
N ILE A 26 11.84 -6.14 2.74
CA ILE A 26 10.82 -5.44 1.96
C ILE A 26 9.48 -6.19 2.03
N GLU A 27 9.45 -7.46 1.61
CA GLU A 27 8.21 -8.27 1.58
C GLU A 27 7.58 -8.38 2.96
N ASN A 28 8.39 -8.61 4.00
CA ASN A 28 7.89 -8.68 5.36
C ASN A 28 7.32 -7.34 5.86
N ILE A 29 7.91 -6.22 5.47
CA ILE A 29 7.38 -4.88 5.76
C ILE A 29 6.05 -4.66 5.03
N GLN A 30 5.90 -5.11 3.78
CA GLN A 30 4.63 -5.06 3.04
C GLN A 30 3.52 -5.76 3.85
N LEU A 31 3.76 -7.02 4.24
CA LEU A 31 2.81 -7.82 5.02
C LEU A 31 2.47 -7.18 6.38
N ILE A 32 3.46 -6.63 7.09
CA ILE A 32 3.24 -5.93 8.37
C ILE A 32 2.35 -4.70 8.18
N ILE A 33 2.58 -3.89 7.15
CA ILE A 33 1.77 -2.70 6.87
C ILE A 33 0.34 -3.11 6.54
N ILE A 34 0.15 -4.11 5.67
CA ILE A 34 -1.19 -4.60 5.31
C ILE A 34 -1.91 -5.15 6.55
N LEU A 35 -1.22 -5.92 7.41
CA LEU A 35 -1.77 -6.39 8.68
C LEU A 35 -2.20 -5.23 9.59
N ALA A 36 -1.42 -4.15 9.65
CA ALA A 36 -1.78 -2.95 10.39
C ALA A 36 -3.04 -2.27 9.81
N ILE A 37 -3.18 -2.23 8.48
CA ILE A 37 -4.41 -1.74 7.82
C ILE A 37 -5.62 -2.60 8.21
N ILE A 38 -5.49 -3.93 8.15
CA ILE A 38 -6.54 -4.88 8.56
C ILE A 38 -6.96 -4.60 10.01
N PHE A 39 -5.99 -4.54 10.92
CA PHE A 39 -6.25 -4.30 12.35
C PHE A 39 -6.95 -2.96 12.60
N VAL A 40 -6.45 -1.88 12.01
CA VAL A 40 -7.06 -0.55 12.15
C VAL A 40 -8.47 -0.57 11.57
N SER A 41 -8.66 -1.09 10.36
CA SER A 41 -9.97 -1.12 9.69
C SER A 41 -11.00 -1.91 10.48
N PHE A 42 -10.62 -3.07 11.02
CA PHE A 42 -11.47 -3.87 11.92
C PHE A 42 -11.85 -3.10 13.20
N LYS A 43 -10.87 -2.46 13.86
CA LYS A 43 -11.11 -1.65 15.05
C LYS A 43 -12.01 -0.44 14.78
N LYS A 44 -12.00 0.10 13.56
CA LYS A 44 -12.86 1.23 13.18
C LYS A 44 -14.26 0.77 12.74
N LEU A 45 -14.36 -0.37 12.06
CA LEU A 45 -15.62 -1.02 11.71
C LEU A 45 -16.47 -1.30 12.95
N THR A 46 -15.87 -1.85 14.00
CA THR A 46 -16.56 -2.13 15.27
C THR A 46 -17.01 -0.87 16.01
N LYS A 47 -16.38 0.28 15.75
CA LYS A 47 -16.74 1.59 16.35
C LYS A 47 -17.74 2.38 15.54
N ALA A 48 -17.88 2.09 14.24
CA ALA A 48 -18.83 2.75 13.37
C ALA A 48 -20.27 2.37 13.75
N LYS A 49 -21.17 3.34 13.70
CA LYS A 49 -22.57 3.20 14.12
C LYS A 49 -23.52 3.24 12.91
N THR A 50 -23.27 4.09 11.92
CA THR A 50 -24.06 4.14 10.67
C THR A 50 -23.66 3.03 9.70
N LYS A 51 -24.64 2.55 8.92
CA LYS A 51 -24.43 1.50 7.91
C LYS A 51 -23.42 1.94 6.83
N SER A 52 -23.47 3.20 6.40
CA SER A 52 -22.58 3.71 5.35
C SER A 52 -21.11 3.68 5.77
N ILE A 53 -20.80 4.10 7.00
CA ILE A 53 -19.42 4.13 7.49
C ILE A 53 -18.92 2.71 7.82
N LYS A 54 -19.82 1.84 8.31
CA LYS A 54 -19.52 0.40 8.42
C LYS A 54 -19.16 -0.20 7.05
N LEU A 55 -19.94 0.11 6.01
CA LEU A 55 -19.67 -0.39 4.67
C LEU A 55 -18.28 0.05 4.17
N VAL A 56 -17.90 1.32 4.37
CA VAL A 56 -16.57 1.82 4.00
C VAL A 56 -15.47 1.02 4.70
N PHE A 57 -15.51 0.88 6.03
CA PHE A 57 -14.47 0.11 6.75
C PHE A 57 -14.51 -1.39 6.43
N ALA A 58 -15.69 -1.95 6.13
CA ALA A 58 -15.82 -3.35 5.70
C ALA A 58 -15.16 -3.58 4.33
N LEU A 59 -15.38 -2.68 3.36
CA LEU A 59 -14.74 -2.76 2.04
C LEU A 59 -13.22 -2.66 2.15
N ILE A 60 -12.71 -1.71 2.96
CA ILE A 60 -11.27 -1.57 3.20
C ILE A 60 -10.72 -2.85 3.85
N LEU A 61 -11.42 -3.38 4.86
CA LEU A 61 -11.01 -4.59 5.57
C LEU A 61 -10.94 -5.80 4.63
N VAL A 62 -12.01 -6.06 3.87
CA VAL A 62 -12.07 -7.18 2.93
C VAL A 62 -11.00 -7.02 1.85
N GLY A 63 -10.87 -5.83 1.25
CA GLY A 63 -9.84 -5.56 0.24
C GLY A 63 -8.43 -5.80 0.79
N SER A 64 -8.14 -5.35 2.02
CA SER A 64 -6.82 -5.53 2.63
C SER A 64 -6.54 -6.99 3.00
N ILE A 65 -7.57 -7.77 3.39
CA ILE A 65 -7.42 -9.21 3.60
C ILE A 65 -7.10 -9.91 2.28
N LEU A 66 -7.79 -9.54 1.19
CA LEU A 66 -7.52 -10.12 -0.12
C LEU A 66 -6.09 -9.84 -0.58
N ILE A 67 -5.62 -8.58 -0.43
CA ILE A 67 -4.23 -8.22 -0.73
C ILE A 67 -3.27 -9.01 0.18
N PHE A 68 -3.52 -9.07 1.48
CA PHE A 68 -2.65 -9.83 2.41
C PHE A 68 -2.51 -11.30 2.04
N LEU A 69 -3.62 -11.94 1.67
CA LEU A 69 -3.65 -13.35 1.25
C LEU A 69 -2.99 -13.57 -0.11
N GLU A 70 -2.85 -12.52 -0.89
CA GLU A 70 -2.29 -12.55 -2.22
C GLU A 70 -0.79 -12.22 -2.22
N GLU A 71 -0.32 -11.44 -1.24
CA GLU A 71 1.10 -11.16 -0.97
C GLU A 71 1.77 -12.24 -0.11
N ILE A 72 1.01 -12.98 0.72
CA ILE A 72 1.62 -14.00 1.58
C ILE A 72 1.97 -15.24 0.75
N ASP A 73 3.24 -15.62 0.74
CA ASP A 73 3.73 -16.80 0.01
C ASP A 73 3.37 -18.15 0.68
N TYR A 74 2.49 -18.16 1.69
CA TYR A 74 2.04 -19.35 2.45
C TYR A 74 3.18 -20.26 2.97
N GLY A 75 4.39 -19.72 3.13
CA GLY A 75 5.58 -20.45 3.54
C GLY A 75 6.18 -21.36 2.47
N LEU A 76 5.77 -21.25 1.21
CA LEU A 76 6.33 -22.01 0.10
C LEU A 76 7.83 -21.74 -0.06
N HIS A 77 8.31 -20.53 0.19
CA HIS A 77 9.75 -20.20 0.20
C HIS A 77 10.55 -21.01 1.23
N TYR A 78 9.99 -21.33 2.40
CA TYR A 78 10.64 -22.25 3.35
C TYR A 78 10.68 -23.67 2.80
N TYR A 79 9.56 -24.14 2.22
CA TYR A 79 9.51 -25.46 1.62
C TYR A 79 10.56 -25.62 0.51
N ASP A 80 10.61 -24.66 -0.43
CA ASP A 80 11.58 -24.63 -1.54
C ASP A 80 13.04 -24.57 -1.02
N TYR A 81 13.28 -23.81 0.06
CA TYR A 81 14.58 -23.76 0.72
C TYR A 81 14.99 -25.11 1.32
N PHE A 82 14.10 -25.78 2.07
CA PHE A 82 14.43 -27.03 2.76
C PHE A 82 14.64 -28.22 1.82
N ILE A 83 13.99 -28.23 0.65
CA ILE A 83 14.21 -29.24 -0.39
C ILE A 83 15.40 -28.92 -1.31
N GLY A 84 16.08 -27.78 -1.08
CA GLY A 84 17.29 -27.38 -1.80
C GLY A 84 17.03 -26.96 -3.24
N LYS A 85 15.84 -26.44 -3.58
CA LYS A 85 15.57 -25.94 -4.92
C LYS A 85 16.36 -24.65 -5.17
N SER A 86 17.03 -24.57 -6.32
CA SER A 86 17.64 -23.31 -6.77
C SER A 86 16.59 -22.33 -7.29
N ASN A 87 16.91 -21.04 -7.31
CA ASN A 87 16.06 -20.00 -7.92
C ASN A 87 15.67 -20.29 -9.35
N GLU A 88 16.58 -20.87 -10.13
CA GLU A 88 16.33 -21.23 -11.52
C GLU A 88 15.32 -22.38 -11.61
N GLN A 89 15.41 -23.36 -10.72
CA GLN A 89 14.41 -24.44 -10.65
C GLN A 89 13.04 -23.92 -10.23
N ILE A 90 13.01 -22.99 -9.25
CA ILE A 90 11.80 -22.30 -8.79
C ILE A 90 11.19 -21.55 -9.99
N SER A 91 11.93 -20.65 -10.64
CA SER A 91 11.42 -19.80 -11.73
C SER A 91 10.96 -20.60 -12.97
N ILE A 92 11.67 -21.66 -13.32
CA ILE A 92 11.29 -22.60 -14.39
C ILE A 92 9.98 -23.32 -14.01
N GLU A 93 9.87 -23.81 -12.77
CA GLU A 93 8.65 -24.47 -12.31
C GLU A 93 7.44 -23.53 -12.34
N PHE A 94 7.59 -22.27 -11.93
CA PHE A 94 6.53 -21.25 -12.04
C PHE A 94 6.15 -20.94 -13.49
N SER A 95 7.14 -20.78 -14.35
CA SER A 95 6.92 -20.45 -15.77
C SER A 95 6.27 -21.61 -16.55
N HIS A 96 6.59 -22.86 -16.20
CA HIS A 96 6.09 -24.04 -16.91
C HIS A 96 4.80 -24.63 -16.32
N LYS A 97 4.54 -24.49 -15.01
CA LYS A 97 3.34 -25.06 -14.37
C LYS A 97 2.12 -24.15 -14.34
N ASN A 98 2.20 -22.90 -14.85
CA ASN A 98 1.16 -21.89 -14.65
C ASN A 98 0.75 -21.74 -13.17
N SER A 99 1.62 -22.07 -12.23
CA SER A 99 1.32 -21.93 -10.81
C SER A 99 1.38 -20.44 -10.49
N ILE A 100 0.22 -19.83 -10.33
CA ILE A 100 0.09 -18.41 -10.00
C ILE A 100 0.42 -18.27 -8.51
N ARG A 101 1.63 -17.80 -8.18
CA ARG A 101 2.00 -17.48 -6.80
C ARG A 101 1.27 -16.21 -6.36
N ASN A 102 1.45 -15.13 -7.11
CA ASN A 102 0.78 -13.85 -6.90
C ASN A 102 0.02 -13.48 -8.18
N ILE A 103 -1.29 -13.22 -8.06
CA ILE A 103 -2.17 -12.92 -9.20
C ILE A 103 -1.85 -11.53 -9.75
N HIS A 104 -1.48 -10.59 -8.89
CA HIS A 104 -1.19 -9.22 -9.28
C HIS A 104 0.04 -9.12 -10.20
N ASN A 105 0.96 -10.08 -10.12
CA ASN A 105 2.16 -10.18 -10.96
C ASN A 105 1.91 -10.77 -12.36
N GLN A 106 0.65 -11.03 -12.73
CA GLN A 106 0.31 -11.57 -14.05
C GLN A 106 0.07 -10.50 -15.12
N GLY A 107 0.84 -10.60 -16.21
CA GLY A 107 0.66 -9.76 -17.39
C GLY A 107 0.76 -8.26 -17.07
N ASN A 108 -0.21 -7.49 -17.53
CA ASN A 108 -0.26 -6.03 -17.29
C ASN A 108 -1.10 -5.65 -16.06
N LEU A 109 -1.57 -6.62 -15.26
CA LEU A 109 -2.45 -6.33 -14.12
C LEU A 109 -1.76 -5.45 -13.08
N LEU A 110 -0.50 -5.78 -12.72
CA LEU A 110 0.36 -4.97 -11.86
C LEU A 110 0.39 -3.51 -12.30
N HIS A 111 0.61 -3.29 -13.60
CA HIS A 111 0.68 -1.95 -14.17
C HIS A 111 -0.62 -1.17 -13.96
N TYR A 112 -1.77 -1.78 -14.21
CA TYR A 112 -3.07 -1.13 -14.03
C TYR A 112 -3.40 -0.87 -12.56
N ILE A 113 -3.09 -1.79 -11.66
CA ILE A 113 -3.27 -1.60 -10.21
C ILE A 113 -2.44 -0.41 -9.73
N LYS A 114 -1.16 -0.34 -10.13
CA LYS A 114 -0.29 0.79 -9.81
C LYS A 114 -0.77 2.10 -10.40
N LEU A 115 -1.21 2.10 -11.66
CA LEU A 115 -1.75 3.29 -12.31
C LEU A 115 -2.99 3.82 -11.56
N LEU A 116 -3.92 2.93 -11.19
CA LEU A 116 -5.11 3.30 -10.42
C LEU A 116 -4.73 3.83 -9.03
N ALA A 117 -3.76 3.23 -8.35
CA ALA A 117 -3.24 3.72 -7.08
C ALA A 117 -2.67 5.15 -7.23
N TYR A 118 -1.81 5.37 -8.23
CA TYR A 118 -1.22 6.69 -8.49
C TYR A 118 -2.26 7.75 -8.87
N ILE A 119 -3.24 7.43 -9.71
CA ILE A 119 -4.35 8.34 -10.03
C ILE A 119 -5.12 8.70 -8.76
N SER A 120 -5.42 7.70 -7.92
CA SER A 120 -6.15 7.92 -6.66
C SER A 120 -5.37 8.82 -5.71
N LEU A 121 -4.05 8.60 -5.57
CA LEU A 121 -3.17 9.46 -4.77
C LEU A 121 -3.08 10.88 -5.34
N GLY A 122 -2.96 11.01 -6.66
CA GLY A 122 -2.95 12.30 -7.34
C GLY A 122 -4.23 13.09 -7.11
N LEU A 123 -5.40 12.43 -7.20
CA LEU A 123 -6.69 13.05 -6.90
C LEU A 123 -6.77 13.50 -5.44
N ILE A 124 -6.30 12.68 -4.50
CA ILE A 124 -6.26 13.01 -3.06
C ILE A 124 -5.41 14.26 -2.78
N VAL A 125 -4.39 14.55 -3.59
CA VAL A 125 -3.55 15.76 -3.46
C VAL A 125 -4.13 16.95 -4.21
N VAL A 126 -4.57 16.77 -5.46
CA VAL A 126 -5.02 17.85 -6.35
C VAL A 126 -6.37 18.41 -5.93
N ILE A 127 -7.32 17.55 -5.55
CA ILE A 127 -8.69 17.96 -5.17
C ILE A 127 -8.66 19.00 -4.02
N PRO A 128 -7.96 18.77 -2.89
CA PRO A 128 -7.83 19.77 -1.83
C PRO A 128 -7.35 21.14 -2.31
N ILE A 129 -6.32 21.16 -3.17
CA ILE A 129 -5.67 22.38 -3.64
C ILE A 129 -6.63 23.17 -4.54
N VAL A 130 -7.28 22.48 -5.48
CA VAL A 130 -8.25 23.08 -6.40
C VAL A 130 -9.46 23.60 -5.65
N LEU A 131 -10.04 22.81 -4.75
CA LEU A 131 -11.21 23.24 -3.96
C LEU A 131 -10.91 24.46 -3.09
N LYS A 132 -9.73 24.50 -2.47
CA LYS A 132 -9.27 25.67 -1.70
C LYS A 132 -9.15 26.91 -2.59
N ARG A 133 -8.58 26.77 -3.79
CA ARG A 133 -8.44 27.88 -4.75
C ARG A 133 -9.80 28.38 -5.25
N LEU A 134 -10.78 27.51 -5.40
CA LEU A 134 -12.14 27.85 -5.83
C LEU A 134 -13.05 28.33 -4.69
N ASN A 135 -12.54 28.48 -3.45
CA ASN A 135 -13.33 28.81 -2.26
C ASN A 135 -14.54 27.88 -2.02
N TYR A 136 -14.49 26.65 -2.55
CA TYR A 136 -15.60 25.72 -2.46
C TYR A 136 -15.58 25.02 -1.09
N ARG A 137 -16.42 25.49 -0.16
CA ARG A 137 -16.52 24.96 1.21
C ARG A 137 -17.71 24.01 1.35
N ASN A 138 -17.51 22.74 0.98
CA ASN A 138 -18.48 21.69 1.28
C ASN A 138 -18.05 20.92 2.53
N LYS A 139 -18.95 20.78 3.51
CA LYS A 139 -18.73 20.03 4.76
C LYS A 139 -18.24 18.60 4.50
N TYR A 140 -18.75 17.96 3.45
CA TYR A 140 -18.36 16.59 3.09
C TYR A 140 -16.93 16.49 2.56
N LEU A 141 -16.44 17.50 1.85
CA LEU A 141 -15.09 17.51 1.29
C LEU A 141 -14.02 17.59 2.37
N ASN A 142 -14.30 18.29 3.48
CA ASN A 142 -13.38 18.36 4.63
C ASN A 142 -13.10 17.00 5.29
N TYR A 143 -13.98 16.01 5.10
CA TYR A 143 -13.77 14.65 5.63
C TYR A 143 -12.88 13.78 4.72
N ILE A 144 -12.73 14.16 3.44
CA ILE A 144 -11.96 13.40 2.45
C ILE A 144 -10.58 14.06 2.26
N VAL A 145 -10.51 15.39 2.26
CA VAL A 145 -9.28 16.15 2.03
C VAL A 145 -8.24 15.87 3.13
N PRO A 146 -7.06 15.31 2.80
CA PRO A 146 -5.98 15.06 3.76
C PRO A 146 -5.37 16.34 4.35
N GLN A 147 -4.70 16.20 5.49
CA GLN A 147 -3.90 17.27 6.08
C GLN A 147 -2.67 17.57 5.24
N HIS A 148 -2.14 18.79 5.35
CA HIS A 148 -0.98 19.24 4.57
C HIS A 148 0.26 18.35 4.79
N TYR A 149 0.45 17.78 5.99
CA TYR A 149 1.55 16.86 6.26
C TYR A 149 1.48 15.57 5.43
N PHE A 150 0.28 15.04 5.20
CA PHE A 150 0.08 13.87 4.36
C PHE A 150 0.43 14.17 2.89
N ILE A 151 0.12 15.39 2.41
CA ILE A 151 0.55 15.86 1.09
C ILE A 151 2.08 15.89 1.01
N TYR A 152 2.76 16.42 2.02
CA TYR A 152 4.23 16.42 2.06
C TYR A 152 4.82 15.01 2.08
N THR A 153 4.18 14.06 2.75
CA THR A 153 4.58 12.64 2.70
C THR A 153 4.48 12.07 1.29
N ILE A 154 3.35 12.28 0.59
CA ILE A 154 3.19 11.82 -0.80
C ILE A 154 4.24 12.45 -1.72
N MET A 155 4.48 13.76 -1.59
CA MET A 155 5.50 14.46 -2.39
C MET A 155 6.89 13.91 -2.12
N SER A 156 7.24 13.69 -0.85
CA SER A 156 8.53 13.13 -0.45
C SER A 156 8.73 11.71 -0.99
N MET A 157 7.71 10.86 -0.90
CA MET A 157 7.76 9.50 -1.43
C MET A 157 7.87 9.48 -2.94
N THR A 158 7.11 10.33 -3.63
CA THR A 158 7.21 10.47 -5.10
C THR A 158 8.62 10.91 -5.51
N PHE A 159 9.20 11.88 -4.79
CA PHE A 159 10.57 12.34 -5.03
C PHE A 159 11.59 11.23 -4.78
N ILE A 160 11.51 10.52 -3.65
CA ILE A 160 12.41 9.40 -3.32
C ILE A 160 12.31 8.30 -4.37
N ASN A 161 11.10 7.95 -4.80
CA ASN A 161 10.89 6.94 -5.83
C ASN A 161 11.51 7.34 -7.17
N ARG A 162 11.32 8.60 -7.60
CA ARG A 162 11.94 9.12 -8.83
C ARG A 162 13.45 9.18 -8.76
N ALA A 163 14.00 9.61 -7.62
CA ALA A 163 15.43 9.61 -7.41
C ALA A 163 16.01 8.19 -7.45
N ALA A 164 15.29 7.22 -6.90
CA ALA A 164 15.72 5.84 -6.91
C ALA A 164 15.61 5.18 -8.30
N LEU A 165 14.57 5.47 -9.07
CA LEU A 165 14.49 5.07 -10.49
C LEU A 165 15.67 5.64 -11.29
N TYR A 166 15.99 6.92 -11.08
CA TYR A 166 17.13 7.54 -11.74
C TYR A 166 18.46 6.89 -11.36
N ILE A 167 18.64 6.54 -10.07
CA ILE A 167 19.83 5.84 -9.59
C ILE A 167 19.89 4.42 -10.13
N ASP A 168 18.76 3.71 -10.18
CA ASP A 168 18.66 2.38 -10.75
C ASP A 168 19.06 2.38 -12.24
N GLU A 169 18.53 3.31 -13.04
CA GLU A 169 18.93 3.51 -14.45
C GLU A 169 20.42 3.86 -14.60
N PHE A 170 20.95 4.70 -13.70
CA PHE A 170 22.36 5.07 -13.71
C PHE A 170 23.28 3.87 -13.36
N LEU A 171 22.91 3.08 -12.35
CA LEU A 171 23.69 1.95 -11.83
C LEU A 171 23.53 0.68 -12.68
N LYS A 172 22.42 0.51 -13.40
CA LYS A 172 22.20 -0.57 -14.38
C LYS A 172 23.30 -0.65 -15.44
N ASN A 173 23.96 0.47 -15.73
CA ASN A 173 25.10 0.51 -16.64
C ASN A 173 26.40 -0.10 -16.05
N ASN A 174 26.40 -0.52 -14.78
CA ASN A 174 27.58 -1.01 -14.04
C ASN A 174 27.44 -2.47 -13.51
N ASP A 175 26.58 -3.31 -14.12
CA ASP A 175 26.46 -4.76 -13.85
C ASP A 175 26.06 -5.21 -12.41
N ILE A 176 25.52 -4.30 -11.57
CA ILE A 176 25.01 -4.68 -10.23
C ILE A 176 23.60 -5.29 -10.37
N ASN A 177 23.52 -6.59 -10.62
CA ASN A 177 22.28 -7.33 -10.86
C ASN A 177 21.32 -7.36 -9.66
N SER A 178 21.80 -7.20 -8.43
CA SER A 178 20.97 -7.22 -7.22
C SER A 178 19.99 -6.05 -7.13
N LEU A 179 20.14 -5.01 -7.95
CA LEU A 179 19.30 -3.82 -8.03
C LEU A 179 18.19 -3.91 -9.07
N ASN A 180 18.34 -4.80 -10.05
CA ASN A 180 17.37 -4.99 -11.11
C ASN A 180 16.06 -5.56 -10.52
N SER A 181 14.96 -4.82 -10.69
CA SER A 181 13.56 -5.24 -10.44
C SER A 181 12.98 -5.00 -9.03
N ASN A 182 13.72 -4.47 -8.05
CA ASN A 182 13.16 -4.25 -6.70
C ASN A 182 12.55 -2.86 -6.46
N VAL A 183 12.68 -1.93 -7.42
CA VAL A 183 11.99 -0.62 -7.33
C VAL A 183 10.47 -0.82 -7.23
N SER A 184 9.93 -1.78 -7.99
CA SER A 184 8.52 -2.16 -7.98
C SER A 184 8.00 -2.45 -6.57
N GLU A 185 8.80 -3.15 -5.76
CA GLU A 185 8.45 -3.55 -4.39
C GLU A 185 8.48 -2.37 -3.42
N PHE A 186 9.48 -1.49 -3.56
CA PHE A 186 9.51 -0.26 -2.77
C PHE A 186 8.29 0.63 -3.08
N GLU A 187 7.83 0.67 -4.33
CA GLU A 187 6.60 1.38 -4.69
C GLU A 187 5.38 0.79 -4.00
N GLU A 188 5.27 -0.53 -3.93
CA GLU A 188 4.17 -1.22 -3.26
C GLU A 188 4.17 -0.96 -1.75
N VAL A 189 5.34 -1.05 -1.10
CA VAL A 189 5.52 -0.61 0.30
C VAL A 189 5.02 0.83 0.48
N PHE A 190 5.37 1.75 -0.42
CA PHE A 190 4.93 3.14 -0.32
C PHE A 190 3.42 3.29 -0.50
N ILE A 191 2.82 2.60 -1.48
CA ILE A 191 1.38 2.61 -1.70
C ILE A 191 0.65 2.11 -0.45
N TYR A 192 1.04 0.95 0.08
CA TYR A 192 0.45 0.38 1.29
C TYR A 192 0.63 1.31 2.50
N TYR A 193 1.81 1.91 2.66
CA TYR A 193 2.06 2.84 3.75
C TYR A 193 1.22 4.11 3.66
N ILE A 194 1.05 4.68 2.46
CA ILE A 194 0.22 5.88 2.25
C ILE A 194 -1.25 5.55 2.55
N VAL A 195 -1.75 4.40 2.09
CA VAL A 195 -3.11 3.93 2.41
C VAL A 195 -3.28 3.79 3.93
N PHE A 196 -2.31 3.18 4.61
CA PHE A 196 -2.32 3.05 6.07
C PHE A 196 -2.38 4.39 6.79
N LEU A 197 -1.51 5.34 6.43
CA LEU A 197 -1.51 6.69 6.99
C LEU A 197 -2.82 7.42 6.73
N TYR A 198 -3.38 7.28 5.53
CA TYR A 198 -4.65 7.91 5.17
C TYR A 198 -5.80 7.41 6.04
N ILE A 199 -5.88 6.09 6.24
CA ILE A 199 -6.90 5.48 7.10
C ILE A 199 -6.72 5.94 8.55
N LEU A 200 -5.49 5.97 9.05
CA LEU A 200 -5.21 6.46 10.40
C LEU A 200 -5.69 7.89 10.59
N GLU A 201 -5.34 8.79 9.67
CA GLU A 201 -5.72 10.19 9.70
C GLU A 201 -7.26 10.36 9.66
N LYS A 202 -7.91 9.76 8.65
CA LYS A 202 -9.32 10.01 8.34
C LYS A 202 -10.30 9.23 9.18
N SER A 203 -9.90 8.09 9.73
CA SER A 203 -10.81 7.26 10.52
C SER A 203 -11.37 7.97 11.75
N SER A 204 -10.62 8.86 12.39
CA SER A 204 -11.09 9.64 13.55
C SER A 204 -12.18 10.65 13.17
N LEU A 205 -12.00 11.32 12.03
CA LEU A 205 -12.93 12.30 11.47
C LEU A 205 -14.21 11.62 10.99
N LEU A 206 -14.09 10.49 10.27
CA LEU A 206 -15.22 9.70 9.81
C LEU A 206 -16.09 9.22 10.98
N LEU A 207 -15.49 8.69 12.06
CA LEU A 207 -16.24 8.28 13.25
C LEU A 207 -16.86 9.46 14.04
N THR A 208 -16.34 10.67 13.87
CA THR A 208 -16.94 11.86 14.48
C THR A 208 -18.15 12.32 13.67
N PHE A 209 -18.04 12.30 12.35
CA PHE A 209 -19.16 12.54 11.44
C PHE A 209 -20.29 11.51 11.64
N ASP A 210 -19.94 10.24 11.80
CA ASP A 210 -20.86 9.14 12.12
C ASP A 210 -21.76 9.42 13.34
N ARG A 211 -21.14 9.92 14.42
CA ARG A 211 -21.84 10.27 15.66
C ARG A 211 -22.75 11.48 15.47
N PHE A 212 -22.31 12.47 14.70
CA PHE A 212 -23.09 13.67 14.41
C PHE A 212 -24.38 13.34 13.63
N GLU A 213 -24.29 12.47 12.61
CA GLU A 213 -25.47 12.05 11.82
C GLU A 213 -26.52 11.35 12.68
N ILE A 214 -26.10 10.53 13.65
CA ILE A 214 -27.02 9.86 14.57
C ILE A 214 -27.71 10.85 15.50
N MET A 215 -26.95 11.80 16.07
CA MET A 215 -27.53 12.85 16.91
C MET A 215 -28.58 13.65 16.15
N LYS A 216 -28.28 14.04 14.91
CA LYS A 216 -29.22 14.77 14.05
C LYS A 216 -30.50 13.97 13.79
N LYS A 217 -30.38 12.66 13.50
CA LYS A 217 -31.54 11.78 13.29
C LYS A 217 -32.42 11.68 14.54
N ASN A 218 -31.81 11.48 15.71
CA ASN A 218 -32.54 11.38 16.98
C ASN A 218 -33.25 12.70 17.37
N THR A 219 -32.67 13.85 17.04
CA THR A 219 -33.34 15.15 17.28
C THR A 219 -34.51 15.41 16.33
N ALA A 220 -34.50 14.82 15.13
CA ALA A 220 -35.62 14.96 14.20
C ALA A 220 -36.81 14.09 14.62
N THR A 221 -36.56 12.86 15.08
CA THR A 221 -37.62 11.94 15.54
C THR A 221 -38.31 12.35 16.84
N ASN A 222 -37.70 13.22 17.65
CA ASN A 222 -38.29 13.71 18.91
C ASN A 222 -39.17 14.97 18.71
N LYS A 223 -39.32 15.46 17.48
CA LYS A 223 -40.15 16.63 17.15
C LYS A 223 -41.51 16.28 16.54
N ASP A 224 -41.77 14.98 16.36
CA ASP A 224 -43.04 14.41 15.91
C ASP A 224 -43.72 13.70 17.10
#